data_AF-A0A0U2LFK8-F1
#
_entry.id   AF-A0A0U2LFK8-F1
#
_cell.length_a   1.000
_cell.length_b   1.000
_cell.length_c   1.000
_cell.angle_alpha   90.00
_cell.angle_beta   90.00
_cell.angle_gamma   90.00
#
_symmetry.space_group_name_H-M   'P 1'
#
loop_
_entity.id
_entity.type
_entity.pdbx_description
1 polymer ?
#
loop_
_entity_poly.entity_id
_entity_poly.type
_entity_poly.pdbx_seq_one_letter_code
_entity_poly.pdbx_strand_id
1 'polypeptide(L)'
;MASKRVAATALDWSVLSTRIPAENKPAFNMLKAKVDKHLRAVNSLPAELPAIDFSVYRSRIAVAGMVDNFESKYKGLQIPYPSDQGKLAEIDAQASEQKTRYAQFVNESKGRIAASLAELAKWEAMMPVEEMNLEEALDAGLTDFVIDPEQPTFYPHNETWESYIDRLKNAEPDDHH
;
A
#
# COMPACT_ATOMS: atom_id res chain seq x y z
N MET A 1 -9.46 -21.52 -32.35
CA MET A 1 -8.55 -21.44 -31.19
C MET A 1 -9.16 -20.49 -30.17
N ALA A 2 -9.61 -21.03 -29.03
CA ALA A 2 -10.25 -20.33 -27.93
C ALA A 2 -9.27 -19.40 -27.19
N SER A 3 -8.75 -18.40 -27.89
CA SER A 3 -7.85 -17.42 -27.33
C SER A 3 -8.63 -16.51 -26.38
N LYS A 4 -8.36 -16.65 -25.08
CA LYS A 4 -8.63 -15.68 -24.01
C LYS A 4 -10.10 -15.51 -23.56
N ARG A 5 -10.64 -16.48 -22.82
CA ARG A 5 -11.69 -16.15 -21.81
C ARG A 5 -11.09 -15.44 -20.58
N VAL A 6 -9.84 -15.71 -20.28
CA VAL A 6 -9.06 -14.98 -19.27
C VAL A 6 -7.78 -14.56 -19.97
N ALA A 7 -7.54 -13.26 -20.08
CA ALA A 7 -6.21 -12.79 -20.43
C ALA A 7 -5.27 -13.33 -19.36
N ALA A 8 -4.32 -14.20 -19.74
CA ALA A 8 -3.25 -14.61 -18.83
C ALA A 8 -2.61 -13.33 -18.31
N THR A 9 -2.84 -13.01 -17.04
CA THR A 9 -2.28 -11.80 -16.45
C THR A 9 -0.77 -11.98 -16.46
N ALA A 10 -0.05 -11.06 -17.09
CA ALA A 10 1.42 -11.04 -17.11
C ALA A 10 2.03 -10.66 -15.75
N LEU A 11 1.28 -10.86 -14.66
CA LEU A 11 1.63 -10.43 -13.32
C LEU A 11 2.55 -11.47 -12.68
N ASP A 12 3.78 -11.05 -12.35
CA ASP A 12 4.69 -11.87 -11.57
C ASP A 12 4.35 -11.77 -10.07
N TRP A 13 3.64 -12.78 -9.56
CA TRP A 13 3.27 -12.90 -8.15
C TRP A 13 4.48 -12.98 -7.22
N SER A 14 5.62 -13.50 -7.69
CA SER A 14 6.82 -13.64 -6.88
C SER A 14 7.43 -12.27 -6.59
N VAL A 15 7.61 -11.44 -7.63
CA VAL A 15 8.12 -10.07 -7.50
C VAL A 15 7.19 -9.24 -6.62
N LEU A 16 5.88 -9.34 -6.83
CA LEU A 16 4.91 -8.59 -6.03
C LEU A 16 4.97 -8.97 -4.55
N SER A 17 5.15 -10.25 -4.23
CA SER A 17 5.26 -10.70 -2.83
C SER A 17 6.46 -10.11 -2.08
N THR A 18 7.57 -9.81 -2.79
CA THR A 18 8.78 -9.24 -2.18
C THR A 18 8.63 -7.76 -1.82
N ARG A 19 7.72 -7.04 -2.48
CA ARG A 19 7.51 -5.59 -2.30
C ARG A 19 6.44 -5.25 -1.27
N ILE A 20 5.72 -6.25 -0.77
CA ILE A 20 4.59 -6.05 0.14
C ILE A 20 5.07 -6.00 1.60
N PRO A 21 4.71 -4.94 2.36
CA PRO A 21 5.00 -4.86 3.79
C PRO A 21 4.44 -6.05 4.57
N ALA A 22 5.10 -6.44 5.67
CA ALA A 22 4.71 -7.61 6.46
C ALA A 22 3.23 -7.59 6.90
N GLU A 23 2.73 -6.41 7.28
CA GLU A 23 1.35 -6.16 7.69
C GLU A 23 0.32 -6.48 6.60
N ASN A 24 0.69 -6.28 5.33
CA ASN A 24 -0.20 -6.45 4.18
C ASN A 24 -0.10 -7.84 3.54
N LYS A 25 0.84 -8.69 3.99
CA LYS A 25 1.00 -10.07 3.47
C LYS A 25 -0.25 -10.94 3.63
N PRO A 26 -1.01 -10.91 4.74
CA PRO A 26 -2.23 -11.69 4.88
C PRO A 26 -3.29 -11.33 3.82
N ALA A 27 -3.51 -10.03 3.59
CA ALA A 27 -4.45 -9.53 2.60
C ALA A 27 -4.04 -9.93 1.17
N PHE A 28 -2.74 -9.82 0.86
CA PHE A 28 -2.19 -10.25 -0.42
C PHE A 28 -2.37 -11.75 -0.68
N ASN A 29 -2.06 -12.59 0.30
CA ASN A 29 -2.24 -14.04 0.19
C ASN A 29 -3.70 -14.42 -0.04
N MET A 30 -4.62 -13.71 0.62
CA MET A 30 -6.06 -13.90 0.41
C MET A 30 -6.51 -13.50 -0.99
N LEU A 31 -6.01 -12.37 -1.51
CA LEU A 31 -6.26 -11.95 -2.89
C LEU A 31 -5.76 -12.99 -3.88
N LYS A 32 -4.51 -13.43 -3.73
CA LYS A 32 -3.90 -14.46 -4.58
C LYS A 32 -4.72 -15.74 -4.56
N ALA A 33 -5.15 -16.20 -3.38
CA ALA A 33 -5.97 -17.40 -3.25
C ALA A 33 -7.32 -17.27 -3.97
N LYS A 34 -7.97 -16.09 -3.90
CA LYS A 34 -9.21 -15.82 -4.64
C LYS A 34 -8.97 -15.83 -6.16
N VAL A 35 -7.92 -15.17 -6.63
CA VAL A 35 -7.57 -15.14 -8.06
C VAL A 35 -7.29 -16.56 -8.58
N ASP A 36 -6.46 -17.34 -7.88
CA ASP A 36 -6.13 -18.72 -8.26
C ASP A 36 -7.38 -19.61 -8.27
N LYS A 37 -8.27 -19.45 -7.28
CA LYS A 37 -9.54 -20.18 -7.22
C LYS A 37 -10.42 -19.89 -8.43
N HIS A 38 -10.59 -18.62 -8.79
CA HIS A 38 -11.39 -18.22 -9.95
C HIS A 38 -10.76 -18.67 -11.27
N LEU A 39 -9.44 -18.56 -11.40
CA LEU A 39 -8.70 -19.01 -12.59
C LEU A 39 -8.88 -20.52 -12.80
N ARG A 40 -8.74 -21.33 -11.75
CA ARG A 40 -8.97 -22.79 -11.83
C ARG A 40 -10.41 -23.12 -12.20
N ALA A 41 -11.39 -22.43 -11.60
CA ALA A 41 -12.80 -22.63 -11.90
C ALA A 41 -13.10 -22.33 -13.37
N VAL A 42 -12.62 -21.20 -13.90
CA VAL A 42 -12.83 -20.84 -15.31
C VAL A 42 -12.12 -21.83 -16.24
N ASN A 43 -10.90 -22.27 -15.93
CA ASN A 43 -10.17 -23.25 -16.73
C ASN A 43 -10.78 -24.65 -16.71
N SER A 44 -11.56 -24.99 -15.67
CA SER A 44 -12.27 -26.28 -15.59
C SER A 44 -13.53 -26.32 -16.45
N LEU A 45 -14.06 -25.16 -16.85
CA LEU A 45 -15.28 -25.08 -17.66
C LEU A 45 -14.94 -25.21 -19.15
N PRO A 46 -15.70 -26.01 -19.92
CA PRO A 46 -15.50 -26.11 -21.36
C PRO A 46 -15.79 -24.75 -22.04
N ALA A 47 -15.07 -24.47 -23.13
CA ALA A 47 -15.19 -23.21 -23.86
C ALA A 47 -16.55 -23.02 -24.54
N GLU A 48 -17.22 -24.13 -24.87
CA GLU A 48 -18.54 -24.19 -25.47
C GLU A 48 -19.45 -25.13 -24.66
N LEU A 49 -20.76 -24.90 -24.75
CA LEU A 49 -21.75 -25.80 -24.17
C LEU A 49 -21.57 -27.21 -24.77
N PRO A 50 -21.57 -28.28 -23.95
CA PRO A 50 -21.52 -29.64 -24.47
C PRO A 50 -22.67 -29.89 -25.45
N ALA A 51 -22.35 -30.43 -26.64
CA ALA A 51 -23.36 -30.76 -27.63
C ALA A 51 -24.29 -31.86 -27.08
N ILE A 52 -25.60 -31.59 -27.06
CA ILE A 52 -26.61 -32.57 -26.69
C ILE A 52 -26.92 -33.44 -27.91
N ASP A 53 -26.83 -34.76 -27.75
CA ASP A 53 -27.22 -35.69 -28.81
C ASP A 53 -28.75 -35.86 -28.84
N PHE A 54 -29.42 -35.01 -29.61
CA PHE A 54 -30.87 -35.07 -29.81
C PHE A 54 -31.34 -36.29 -30.63
N SER A 55 -30.44 -37.03 -31.29
CA SER A 55 -30.81 -38.20 -32.10
C SER A 55 -31.24 -39.39 -31.22
N VAL A 56 -30.54 -39.60 -30.09
CA VAL A 56 -30.87 -40.63 -29.11
C VAL A 56 -32.24 -40.37 -28.50
N TYR A 57 -32.57 -39.12 -28.19
CA TYR A 57 -33.85 -38.75 -27.58
C TYR A 57 -35.03 -38.88 -28.55
N ARG A 58 -34.83 -38.60 -29.85
CA ARG A 58 -35.85 -38.82 -30.88
C ARG A 58 -36.29 -40.29 -30.96
N SER A 59 -35.36 -41.23 -30.76
CA SER A 59 -35.66 -42.66 -30.83
C SER A 59 -36.43 -43.22 -29.62
N ARG A 60 -36.37 -42.54 -28.46
CA ARG A 60 -36.93 -43.02 -27.18
C ARG A 60 -38.21 -42.30 -26.76
N ILE A 61 -38.49 -41.12 -27.31
CA ILE A 61 -39.66 -40.31 -26.94
C ILE A 61 -40.78 -40.54 -27.95
N ALA A 62 -41.90 -41.09 -27.47
CA ALA A 62 -43.07 -41.42 -28.30
C ALA A 62 -43.89 -40.18 -28.73
N VAL A 63 -43.66 -39.02 -28.11
CA VAL A 63 -44.39 -37.78 -28.41
C VAL A 63 -43.74 -37.06 -29.59
N ALA A 64 -44.42 -37.10 -30.74
CA ALA A 64 -43.99 -36.44 -31.97
C ALA A 64 -43.82 -34.92 -31.76
N GLY A 65 -42.72 -34.35 -32.26
CA GLY A 65 -42.46 -32.90 -32.25
C GLY A 65 -42.02 -32.29 -30.91
N MET A 66 -41.96 -33.06 -29.81
CA MET A 66 -41.48 -32.56 -28.51
C MET A 66 -39.97 -32.30 -28.52
N VAL A 67 -39.19 -33.22 -29.10
CA VAL A 67 -37.73 -33.10 -29.19
C VAL A 67 -37.31 -31.96 -30.12
N ASP A 68 -38.00 -31.77 -31.25
CA ASP A 68 -37.71 -30.70 -32.20
C ASP A 68 -38.00 -29.32 -31.62
N ASN A 69 -39.10 -29.17 -30.87
CA ASN A 69 -39.42 -27.94 -30.16
C ASN A 69 -38.36 -27.59 -29.09
N PHE A 70 -37.84 -28.59 -28.37
CA PHE A 70 -36.82 -28.38 -27.36
C PHE A 70 -35.46 -28.05 -27.98
N GLU A 71 -35.08 -28.75 -29.06
CA GLU A 71 -33.85 -28.45 -29.81
C GLU A 71 -33.86 -27.02 -30.36
N SER A 72 -34.98 -26.57 -30.92
CA SER A 72 -35.14 -25.21 -31.41
C SER A 72 -34.99 -24.16 -30.29
N LYS A 73 -35.61 -24.40 -29.13
CA LYS A 73 -35.51 -23.49 -27.97
C LYS A 73 -34.12 -23.49 -27.35
N TYR A 74 -33.47 -24.65 -27.28
CA TYR A 74 -32.12 -24.80 -26.74
C TYR A 74 -31.08 -24.08 -27.62
N LYS A 75 -31.16 -24.25 -28.95
CA LYS A 75 -30.28 -23.53 -29.89
C LYS A 75 -30.55 -22.02 -29.92
N GLY A 76 -31.79 -21.60 -29.64
CA GLY A 76 -32.17 -20.19 -29.54
C GLY A 76 -31.77 -19.51 -28.23
N LEU A 77 -31.30 -20.26 -27.22
CA LEU A 77 -30.90 -19.71 -25.93
C LEU A 77 -29.52 -19.03 -26.05
N GLN A 78 -29.51 -17.71 -26.11
CA GLN A 78 -28.29 -16.92 -25.94
C GLN A 78 -28.09 -16.59 -24.47
N ILE A 79 -26.99 -17.06 -23.87
CA ILE A 79 -26.60 -16.69 -22.51
C ILE A 79 -25.86 -15.34 -22.60
N PRO A 80 -26.44 -14.23 -22.10
CA PRO A 80 -25.75 -12.95 -22.11
C PRO A 80 -24.49 -13.02 -21.23
N TYR A 81 -23.41 -12.39 -21.71
CA TYR A 81 -22.21 -12.23 -20.90
C TYR A 81 -22.53 -11.35 -19.69
N PRO A 82 -22.08 -11.70 -18.47
CA PRO A 82 -22.35 -10.89 -17.29
C PRO A 82 -21.75 -9.48 -17.46
N SER A 83 -22.55 -8.47 -17.15
CA SER A 83 -22.06 -7.08 -17.06
C SER A 83 -21.17 -6.93 -15.83
N ASP A 84 -20.17 -6.05 -15.92
CA ASP A 84 -19.23 -5.73 -14.84
C ASP A 84 -19.85 -4.85 -13.74
N GLN A 85 -21.09 -4.40 -13.93
CA GLN A 85 -21.84 -3.53 -13.02
C GLN A 85 -21.07 -2.25 -12.62
N GLY A 86 -20.18 -1.75 -13.49
CA GLY A 86 -19.36 -0.56 -13.22
C GLY A 86 -18.16 -0.80 -12.29
N LYS A 87 -17.88 -2.06 -11.88
CA LYS A 87 -16.77 -2.36 -10.98
C LYS A 87 -15.40 -2.11 -11.58
N LEU A 88 -15.25 -2.21 -12.90
CA LEU A 88 -14.00 -1.86 -13.57
C LEU A 88 -13.69 -0.36 -13.47
N ALA A 89 -14.72 0.50 -13.62
CA ALA A 89 -14.56 1.94 -13.49
C ALA A 89 -14.16 2.36 -12.06
N GLU A 90 -14.71 1.69 -11.03
CA GLU A 90 -14.30 1.90 -9.63
C GLU A 90 -12.81 1.54 -9.42
N ILE A 91 -12.35 0.43 -10.00
CA ILE A 91 -10.94 0.00 -9.91
C ILE A 91 -10.02 1.00 -10.62
N ASP A 92 -10.40 1.50 -11.79
CA ASP A 92 -9.62 2.50 -12.52
C ASP A 92 -9.52 3.83 -11.76
N ALA A 93 -10.61 4.25 -11.11
CA ALA A 93 -10.62 5.42 -10.24
C ALA A 93 -9.66 5.24 -9.05
N GLN A 94 -9.70 4.09 -8.38
CA GLN A 94 -8.76 3.76 -7.29
C GLN A 94 -7.31 3.74 -7.78
N ALA A 95 -7.03 3.17 -8.96
CA ALA A 95 -5.68 3.15 -9.53
C ALA A 95 -5.13 4.56 -9.77
N SER A 96 -5.97 5.47 -10.27
CA SER A 96 -5.61 6.88 -10.47
C SER A 96 -5.29 7.60 -9.15
N GLU A 97 -6.11 7.38 -8.12
CA GLU A 97 -5.90 7.94 -6.79
C GLU A 97 -4.58 7.45 -6.17
N GLN A 98 -4.32 6.14 -6.21
CA GLN A 98 -3.09 5.56 -5.67
C GLN A 98 -1.84 6.05 -6.42
N LYS A 99 -1.94 6.27 -7.74
CA LYS A 99 -0.84 6.84 -8.53
C LYS A 99 -0.50 8.27 -8.08
N THR A 100 -1.51 9.08 -7.78
CA THR A 100 -1.33 10.44 -7.25
C THR A 100 -0.66 10.41 -5.88
N ARG A 101 -1.15 9.56 -4.97
CA ARG A 101 -0.55 9.37 -3.63
C ARG A 101 0.89 8.91 -3.70
N TYR A 102 1.20 7.98 -4.60
CA TYR A 102 2.56 7.52 -4.83
C TYR A 102 3.48 8.66 -5.28
N ALA A 103 3.04 9.49 -6.23
CA ALA A 103 3.83 10.63 -6.70
C ALA A 103 4.11 11.65 -5.58
N GLN A 104 3.11 11.93 -4.73
CA GLN A 104 3.26 12.77 -3.55
C GLN A 104 4.28 12.18 -2.57
N PHE A 105 4.13 10.90 -2.22
CA PHE A 105 5.04 10.20 -1.32
C PHE A 105 6.50 10.22 -1.82
N VAL A 106 6.71 10.02 -3.13
CA VAL A 106 8.06 10.10 -3.72
C VAL A 106 8.64 11.50 -3.58
N ASN A 107 7.84 12.55 -3.82
CA ASN A 107 8.30 13.92 -3.69
C ASN A 107 8.66 14.27 -2.24
N GLU A 108 7.79 13.94 -1.29
CA GLU A 108 8.03 14.12 0.14
C GLU A 108 9.26 13.34 0.62
N SER A 109 9.45 12.13 0.12
CA SER A 109 10.63 11.32 0.45
C SER A 109 11.92 11.93 -0.08
N LYS A 110 11.92 12.51 -1.30
CA LYS A 110 13.07 13.26 -1.81
C LYS A 110 13.38 14.48 -0.95
N GLY A 111 12.36 15.20 -0.48
CA GLY A 111 12.53 16.31 0.46
C GLY A 111 13.18 15.86 1.77
N ARG A 112 12.69 14.75 2.35
CA ARG A 112 13.29 14.16 3.56
C ARG A 112 14.74 13.75 3.36
N ILE A 113 15.06 13.09 2.25
CA ILE A 113 16.45 12.72 1.91
C ILE A 113 17.34 13.95 1.82
N ALA A 114 16.88 15.02 1.16
CA ALA A 114 17.65 16.26 1.04
C ALA A 114 17.92 16.91 2.40
N ALA A 115 16.91 16.95 3.28
CA ALA A 115 17.07 17.46 4.64
C ALA A 115 18.08 16.62 5.46
N SER A 116 17.95 15.29 5.44
CA SER A 116 18.87 14.39 6.15
C SER A 116 20.30 14.48 5.60
N LEU A 117 20.49 14.67 4.29
CA LEU A 117 21.82 14.87 3.71
C LEU A 117 22.45 16.21 4.12
N ALA A 118 21.66 17.28 4.20
CA ALA A 118 22.14 18.56 4.68
C ALA A 118 22.55 18.49 6.16
N GLU A 119 21.77 17.79 6.98
CA GLU A 119 22.09 17.55 8.38
C GLU A 119 23.34 16.67 8.53
N LEU A 120 23.46 15.60 7.76
CA LEU A 120 24.65 14.74 7.75
C LEU A 120 25.91 15.53 7.37
N ALA A 121 25.83 16.41 6.37
CA ALA A 121 26.94 17.28 5.99
C ALA A 121 27.32 18.27 7.11
N LYS A 122 26.34 18.80 7.87
CA LYS A 122 26.60 19.62 9.07
C LYS A 122 27.41 18.82 10.09
N TRP A 123 27.00 17.58 10.38
CA TRP A 123 27.67 16.73 11.36
C TRP A 123 29.06 16.27 10.91
N GLU A 124 29.25 15.96 9.62
CA GLU A 124 30.56 15.59 9.06
C GLU A 124 31.57 16.75 9.05
N ALA A 125 31.09 17.99 8.87
CA ALA A 125 31.93 19.18 8.92
C ALA A 125 32.27 19.62 10.35
N MET A 126 31.56 19.09 11.36
CA MET A 126 31.75 19.44 12.75
C MET A 126 33.03 18.80 13.31
N MET A 127 33.78 19.55 14.11
CA MET A 127 34.91 19.00 14.85
C MET A 127 34.43 17.94 15.86
N PRO A 128 35.21 16.88 16.14
CA PRO A 128 34.91 15.97 17.23
C PRO A 128 34.63 16.71 18.54
N VAL A 129 33.55 16.33 19.22
CA VAL A 129 33.07 17.00 20.43
C VAL A 129 34.12 16.92 21.56
N GLU A 130 34.95 15.87 21.57
CA GLU A 130 36.02 15.68 22.55
C GLU A 130 37.15 16.73 22.43
N GLU A 131 37.31 17.34 21.26
CA GLU A 131 38.34 18.35 20.99
C GLU A 131 37.80 19.78 21.02
N MET A 132 36.49 19.93 21.20
CA MET A 132 35.78 21.21 21.13
C MET A 132 35.81 21.95 22.47
N ASN A 133 36.08 23.26 22.44
CA ASN A 133 35.89 24.12 23.60
C ASN A 133 34.44 24.61 23.73
N LEU A 134 34.07 25.21 24.87
CA LEU A 134 32.68 25.65 25.13
C LEU A 134 32.19 26.72 24.14
N GLU A 135 33.08 27.62 23.70
CA GLU A 135 32.74 28.67 22.73
C GLU A 135 32.54 28.08 21.32
N GLU A 136 33.38 27.12 20.92
CA GLU A 136 33.25 26.39 19.66
C GLU A 136 32.00 25.51 19.63
N ALA A 137 31.60 24.96 20.78
CA ALA A 137 30.35 24.22 20.92
C ALA A 137 29.12 25.14 20.78
N LEU A 138 29.20 26.36 21.34
CA LEU A 138 28.19 27.38 21.12
C LEU A 138 28.10 27.76 19.63
N ASP A 139 29.24 28.01 18.98
CA ASP A 139 29.30 28.32 17.53
C ASP A 139 28.80 27.17 16.64
N ALA A 140 29.01 25.92 17.06
CA ALA A 140 28.49 24.71 16.39
C ALA A 140 26.96 24.52 16.55
N GLY A 141 26.33 25.34 17.39
CA GLY A 141 24.91 25.25 17.72
C GLY A 141 24.56 24.10 18.65
N LEU A 142 25.50 23.66 19.49
CA LEU A 142 25.31 22.67 20.56
C LEU A 142 24.84 23.37 21.85
N THR A 143 23.84 24.24 21.72
CA THR A 143 23.27 25.07 22.80
C THR A 143 22.60 24.25 23.91
N ASP A 144 22.37 22.96 23.69
CA ASP A 144 21.86 22.04 24.72
C ASP A 144 22.89 21.77 25.82
N PHE A 145 24.19 21.94 25.52
CA PHE A 145 25.29 21.63 26.42
C PHE A 145 26.05 22.88 26.94
N VAL A 146 25.76 24.05 26.37
CA VAL A 146 26.42 25.32 26.69
C VAL A 146 25.37 26.41 26.90
N ILE A 147 25.62 27.32 27.86
CA ILE A 147 24.73 28.46 28.09
C ILE A 147 24.83 29.40 26.89
N ASP A 148 23.72 29.57 26.20
CA ASP A 148 23.58 30.56 25.14
C ASP A 148 23.37 31.96 25.74
N PRO A 149 24.23 32.96 25.46
CA PRO A 149 24.03 34.33 25.91
C PRO A 149 22.73 34.97 25.40
N GLU A 150 22.24 34.55 24.22
CA GLU A 150 20.99 35.04 23.63
C GLU A 150 19.75 34.36 24.23
N GLN A 151 19.91 33.16 24.77
CA GLN A 151 18.89 32.39 25.48
C GLN A 151 19.44 31.90 26.83
N PRO A 152 19.47 32.76 27.87
CA PRO A 152 20.12 32.46 29.14
C PRO A 152 19.37 31.42 29.99
N THR A 153 18.31 30.80 29.45
CA THR A 153 17.60 29.71 30.11
C THR A 153 18.37 28.41 29.89
N PHE A 154 18.36 27.52 30.89
CA PHE A 154 18.96 26.20 30.72
C PHE A 154 18.05 25.30 29.87
N TYR A 155 18.66 24.41 29.08
CA TYR A 155 17.95 23.32 28.42
C TYR A 155 17.02 22.60 29.43
N PRO A 156 15.77 22.25 29.09
CA PRO A 156 15.14 22.24 27.76
C PRO A 156 14.43 23.54 27.35
N HIS A 157 14.76 24.68 27.96
CA HIS A 157 14.12 25.98 27.66
C HIS A 157 12.59 25.97 27.80
N ASN A 158 12.08 25.19 28.76
CA ASN A 158 10.65 25.03 29.02
C ASN A 158 10.07 26.12 29.94
N GLU A 159 10.91 26.96 30.54
CA GLU A 159 10.50 28.04 31.43
C GLU A 159 11.30 29.33 31.15
N THR A 160 10.73 30.48 31.51
CA THR A 160 11.43 31.77 31.40
C THR A 160 12.52 31.88 32.48
N TRP A 161 13.52 32.73 32.26
CA TRP A 161 14.58 32.98 33.23
C TRP A 161 14.04 33.40 34.61
N GLU A 162 13.00 34.22 34.63
CA GLU A 162 12.34 34.67 35.86
C GLU A 162 11.70 33.50 36.62
N SER A 163 10.99 32.62 35.90
CA SER A 163 10.37 31.41 36.47
C SER A 163 11.44 30.44 37.01
N TYR A 164 12.53 30.25 36.27
CA TYR A 164 13.65 29.41 36.67
C TYR A 164 14.28 29.89 37.99
N ILE A 165 14.54 31.19 38.09
CA ILE A 165 15.13 31.80 39.29
C ILE A 165 14.19 31.72 40.49
N ASP A 166 12.88 31.94 40.29
CA ASP A 166 11.91 31.82 41.37
C ASP A 166 11.74 30.37 41.84
N ARG A 167 11.81 29.39 40.93
CA ARG A 167 11.86 27.97 41.29
C ARG A 167 13.09 27.65 42.13
N LEU A 168 14.28 28.09 41.71
CA LEU A 168 15.52 27.85 42.47
C LEU A 168 15.52 28.49 43.85
N LYS A 169 14.99 29.72 43.99
CA LYS A 169 14.90 30.39 45.30
C LYS A 169 13.95 29.70 46.26
N ASN A 170 12.96 29.01 45.72
CA ASN A 170 11.94 28.29 46.48
C ASN A 170 12.22 26.78 46.59
N ALA A 171 13.31 26.28 46.01
CA ALA A 171 13.69 24.87 46.08
C ALA A 171 14.25 24.53 47.47
N GLU A 172 13.76 23.45 48.07
CA GLU A 172 14.34 22.91 49.31
C GLU A 172 15.58 22.06 48.97
N PRO A 173 16.52 21.82 49.91
CA PRO A 173 17.78 21.12 49.64
C PRO A 173 17.63 19.73 49.01
N ASP A 174 16.48 19.06 49.20
CA ASP A 174 16.18 17.72 48.70
C ASP A 174 15.53 17.72 47.28
N ASP A 175 15.17 18.89 46.73
CA ASP A 175 14.49 19.02 45.43
C ASP A 175 15.44 18.95 44.22
N HIS A 176 16.74 18.75 44.44
CA HIS A 176 17.78 18.74 43.39
C HIS A 176 18.20 17.34 42.90
N HIS A 177 17.38 16.32 43.15
CA HIS A 177 17.62 14.93 42.71
C HIS A 177 16.89 14.55 41.42
#